data_AF-A0A804PSC0-F1
#
_entry.id   AF-A0A804PSC0-F1
#
_cell.length_a   1.000
_cell.length_b   1.000
_cell.length_c   1.000
_cell.angle_alpha   90.00
_cell.angle_beta   90.00
_cell.angle_gamma   90.00
#
_symmetry.space_group_name_H-M   'P 1'
#
loop_
_entity.id
_entity.type
_entity.pdbx_description
1 polymer ?
#
loop_
_entity_poly.entity_id
_entity_poly.type
_entity_poly.pdbx_seq_one_letter_code
_entity_poly.pdbx_strand_id
1 'polypeptide(L)'
;MPRAHVQWSALAPGPYWQRDGSSKWGTFDNPADTILLTQVLTPETKLHSRTIATDYSNGRFHLNLQNNGVFFYATAVQSDPQHEYNWSMPGNATNLVFNATGMIYITLDNGTQVKITSGKTSSIADYYHRATLDPDGVFRQYMYPKKFSNHLYTQAWSVVDFKAPNIYIPRRSIAETQVSSGTCGFNSYSKVDVINNQTTCVCVPQYTFKGGSKGCTPDFQQPSCDLDEAGATKQFQLVTMSNVDWPQCDYEQHDNIPNNQCQQLCLTDCLCAVAVFRDSDNTCWKKKLPLTNNVVGDSVQRTVYIKVPKNNSQQPELLDSNRWKKDKKHWILGSSLFLGSSILLNIVLISVILFGTYCTITINESPSVQSSNNLGLPLKAFNYTELEKATSGFTEVLGTGASGIVYKGQLQDDLCTYIAVKKIDKLEHETEKEFTVEVQTIGRTHHKNLVRLLGFCNEGKERLLVYEFMTNGSLNRFLFGDIRLEWNLRAQLALEVARGLLYLHEECSTQIIHCDIKPQNILLDGNFTAKISDFGLAKLLRTNQTQTNTGIGGTRGYVAPEWFKSTVITAVRLCVCECVWVGTIVGLPAH
;
A
#
# COMPACT_ATOMS: atom_id res chain seq x y z
N MET A 1 -40.21 -11.52 1.99
CA MET A 1 -39.17 -12.38 1.36
C MET A 1 -37.85 -12.09 2.05
N PRO A 2 -37.31 -13.01 2.86
CA PRO A 2 -36.04 -12.77 3.54
C PRO A 2 -34.94 -12.79 2.48
N ARG A 3 -34.20 -11.69 2.39
CA ARG A 3 -33.03 -11.52 1.53
C ARG A 3 -32.11 -12.71 1.79
N ALA A 4 -31.90 -13.53 0.74
CA ALA A 4 -30.88 -14.56 0.75
C ALA A 4 -29.56 -13.88 1.09
N HIS A 5 -29.06 -14.15 2.30
CA HIS A 5 -27.68 -13.88 2.67
C HIS A 5 -26.82 -14.78 1.77
N VAL A 6 -26.47 -14.26 0.59
CA VAL A 6 -25.44 -14.83 -0.27
C VAL A 6 -24.13 -14.59 0.45
N GLN A 7 -23.80 -15.52 1.34
CA GLN A 7 -22.50 -15.64 1.96
C GLN A 7 -21.55 -16.07 0.84
N TRP A 8 -20.78 -15.11 0.33
CA TRP A 8 -19.76 -15.32 -0.69
C TRP A 8 -18.67 -16.26 -0.15
N SER A 9 -18.89 -17.57 -0.27
CA SER A 9 -17.82 -18.57 -0.32
C SER A 9 -17.26 -18.59 -1.74
N ALA A 10 -16.66 -17.47 -2.18
CA ALA A 10 -15.96 -17.40 -3.45
C ALA A 10 -14.48 -17.72 -3.22
N LEU A 11 -13.96 -18.64 -4.03
CA LEU A 11 -12.63 -19.23 -3.99
C LEU A 11 -12.47 -20.36 -2.94
N ALA A 12 -13.27 -21.41 -3.07
CA ALA A 12 -12.85 -22.75 -2.66
C ALA A 12 -12.41 -23.50 -3.93
N PRO A 13 -11.15 -23.42 -4.38
CA PRO A 13 -10.66 -24.28 -5.44
C PRO A 13 -10.68 -25.71 -4.89
N GLY A 14 -11.70 -26.47 -5.30
CA GLY A 14 -11.79 -27.89 -5.03
C GLY A 14 -10.60 -28.64 -5.64
N PRO A 15 -10.31 -29.86 -5.15
CA PRO A 15 -9.21 -30.67 -5.64
C PRO A 15 -9.29 -30.89 -7.15
N TYR A 16 -8.17 -30.69 -7.84
CA TYR A 16 -8.04 -31.03 -9.27
C TYR A 16 -7.75 -32.53 -9.38
N TRP A 17 -8.72 -33.30 -9.88
CA TRP A 17 -8.63 -34.75 -9.96
C TRP A 17 -8.03 -35.21 -11.28
N GLN A 18 -7.13 -36.19 -11.23
CA GLN A 18 -6.76 -36.99 -12.40
C GLN A 18 -7.89 -37.97 -12.75
N ARG A 19 -7.82 -38.51 -13.97
CA ARG A 19 -8.77 -39.50 -14.48
C ARG A 19 -8.76 -40.82 -13.69
N ASP A 20 -7.69 -41.08 -12.92
CA ASP A 20 -7.55 -42.21 -12.01
C ASP A 20 -8.11 -41.95 -10.58
N GLY A 21 -8.64 -40.75 -10.33
CA GLY A 21 -9.18 -40.37 -9.03
C GLY A 21 -8.14 -39.85 -8.03
N SER A 22 -6.88 -39.65 -8.42
CA SER A 22 -5.88 -39.00 -7.56
C SER A 22 -5.98 -37.47 -7.62
N SER A 23 -5.87 -36.79 -6.48
CA SER A 23 -5.86 -35.32 -6.43
C SER A 23 -4.44 -34.81 -6.76
N LYS A 24 -4.30 -33.95 -7.76
CA LYS A 24 -3.00 -33.38 -8.16
C LYS A 24 -2.64 -32.14 -7.33
N TRP A 25 -3.65 -31.44 -6.83
CA TRP A 25 -3.54 -30.22 -6.03
C TRP A 25 -4.90 -29.93 -5.38
N GLY A 26 -4.90 -29.70 -4.07
CA GLY A 26 -6.05 -29.19 -3.34
C GLY A 26 -5.70 -27.96 -2.51
N THR A 27 -6.63 -27.02 -2.38
CA THR A 27 -6.40 -25.86 -1.49
C THR A 27 -6.30 -26.24 -0.03
N PHE A 28 -6.91 -27.36 0.38
CA PHE A 28 -6.78 -27.89 1.74
C PHE A 28 -5.38 -28.42 2.04
N ASP A 29 -4.55 -28.71 1.04
CA ASP A 29 -3.14 -29.09 1.25
C ASP A 29 -2.25 -27.87 1.53
N ASN A 30 -2.76 -26.66 1.27
CA ASN A 30 -2.03 -25.40 1.43
C ASN A 30 -2.83 -24.43 2.33
N PRO A 31 -3.01 -24.77 3.63
CA PRO A 31 -3.80 -23.94 4.53
C PRO A 31 -3.15 -22.57 4.74
N ALA A 32 -3.97 -21.52 4.74
CA ALA A 32 -3.53 -20.16 5.04
C ALA A 32 -3.48 -19.92 6.56
N ASP A 33 -4.63 -19.72 7.19
CA ASP A 33 -4.76 -19.41 8.62
C ASP A 33 -5.52 -20.48 9.40
N THR A 34 -6.21 -21.38 8.70
CA THR A 34 -7.20 -22.29 9.27
C THR A 34 -6.91 -23.73 8.86
N ILE A 35 -7.04 -24.65 9.82
CA ILE A 35 -7.06 -26.10 9.58
C ILE A 35 -8.44 -26.68 9.89
N LEU A 36 -8.80 -27.72 9.14
CA LEU A 36 -10.09 -28.42 9.25
C LEU A 36 -9.92 -29.84 9.77
N LEU A 37 -11.05 -30.42 10.16
CA LEU A 37 -11.12 -31.81 10.61
C LEU A 37 -10.49 -32.74 9.55
N THR A 38 -9.78 -33.78 10.00
CA THR A 38 -9.03 -34.77 9.21
C THR A 38 -7.78 -34.26 8.49
N GLN A 39 -7.47 -32.97 8.59
CA GLN A 39 -6.27 -32.42 7.98
C GLN A 39 -5.01 -32.81 8.74
N VAL A 40 -3.95 -33.11 7.98
CA VAL A 40 -2.62 -33.44 8.48
C VAL A 40 -1.64 -32.44 7.88
N LEU A 41 -0.93 -31.71 8.73
CA LEU A 41 0.15 -30.84 8.31
C LEU A 41 1.48 -31.57 8.50
N THR A 42 2.33 -31.51 7.49
CA THR A 42 3.71 -32.03 7.51
C THR A 42 4.69 -30.90 7.85
N PRO A 43 5.93 -31.22 8.27
CA PRO A 43 6.94 -30.21 8.54
C PRO A 43 7.18 -29.32 7.32
N GLU A 44 7.60 -28.09 7.57
CA GLU A 44 7.69 -26.96 6.62
C GLU A 44 6.36 -26.25 6.31
N THR A 45 5.23 -26.79 6.77
CA THR A 45 3.94 -26.10 6.67
C THR A 45 3.88 -24.90 7.62
N LYS A 46 3.45 -23.74 7.10
CA LYS A 46 3.25 -22.51 7.86
C LYS A 46 1.80 -22.05 7.76
N LEU A 47 1.16 -21.82 8.89
CA LEU A 47 -0.11 -21.08 8.94
C LEU A 47 0.19 -19.61 9.22
N HIS A 48 -0.34 -18.70 8.42
CA HIS A 48 -0.27 -17.27 8.64
C HIS A 48 -1.60 -16.77 9.19
N SER A 49 -1.58 -16.03 10.30
CA SER A 49 -2.74 -15.27 10.77
C SER A 49 -3.23 -14.31 9.70
N ARG A 50 -4.46 -13.82 9.85
CA ARG A 50 -4.98 -12.69 9.07
C ARG A 50 -4.46 -11.38 9.64
N THR A 51 -4.45 -10.31 8.84
CA THR A 51 -4.05 -8.98 9.32
C THR A 51 -5.05 -8.40 10.32
N ILE A 52 -6.34 -8.55 10.01
CA ILE A 52 -7.50 -8.27 10.87
C ILE A 52 -8.62 -9.24 10.50
N ALA A 53 -9.71 -9.31 11.28
CA ALA A 53 -10.79 -10.27 11.04
C ALA A 53 -11.40 -10.24 9.62
N THR A 54 -11.36 -9.08 8.97
CA THR A 54 -11.90 -8.84 7.62
C THR A 54 -10.85 -8.74 6.52
N ASP A 55 -9.55 -8.77 6.83
CA ASP A 55 -8.45 -8.72 5.84
C ASP A 55 -7.65 -10.03 5.88
N TYR A 56 -7.88 -10.86 4.86
CA TYR A 56 -7.29 -12.19 4.69
C TYR A 56 -5.83 -12.19 4.23
N SER A 57 -5.20 -11.01 4.11
CA SER A 57 -3.76 -10.93 3.83
C SER A 57 -2.95 -11.46 5.01
N ASN A 58 -1.80 -12.09 4.73
CA ASN A 58 -0.87 -12.59 5.74
C ASN A 58 -0.57 -11.52 6.81
N GLY A 59 -1.03 -11.81 8.02
CA GLY A 59 -0.79 -11.07 9.24
C GLY A 59 0.57 -11.39 9.85
N ARG A 60 0.74 -10.97 11.09
CA ARG A 60 2.03 -10.98 11.80
C ARG A 60 2.33 -12.27 12.55
N PHE A 61 1.32 -13.06 12.86
CA PHE A 61 1.52 -14.29 13.59
C PHE A 61 1.59 -15.43 12.59
N HIS A 62 2.52 -16.35 12.82
CA HIS A 62 2.53 -17.60 12.08
C HIS A 62 2.83 -18.79 12.98
N LEU A 63 2.12 -19.89 12.72
CA LEU A 63 2.38 -21.19 13.30
C LEU A 63 3.21 -21.97 12.28
N ASN A 64 4.41 -22.37 12.69
CA ASN A 64 5.34 -23.11 11.87
C ASN A 64 5.50 -24.51 12.44
N LEU A 65 5.17 -25.52 11.63
CA LEU A 65 5.50 -26.90 11.95
C LEU A 65 6.89 -27.20 11.39
N GLN A 66 7.86 -27.39 12.28
CA GLN A 66 9.24 -27.72 11.93
C GLN A 66 9.53 -29.16 12.37
N ASN A 67 10.61 -29.75 11.85
CA ASN A 67 11.01 -31.12 12.20
C ASN A 67 11.25 -31.31 13.72
N ASN A 68 11.58 -30.24 14.43
CA ASN A 68 11.88 -30.22 15.86
C ASN A 68 10.70 -29.71 16.73
N GLY A 69 9.52 -29.48 16.16
CA GLY A 69 8.31 -29.16 16.92
C GLY A 69 7.38 -28.15 16.26
N VAL A 70 6.41 -27.67 17.04
CA VAL A 70 5.48 -26.61 16.62
C VAL A 70 5.85 -25.32 17.29
N PHE A 71 5.99 -24.26 16.49
CA PHE A 71 6.45 -22.95 16.95
C PHE A 71 5.48 -21.85 16.52
N PHE A 72 5.18 -20.94 17.43
CA PHE A 72 4.36 -19.77 17.20
C PHE A 72 5.22 -18.53 17.21
N TYR A 73 5.27 -17.82 16.10
CA TYR A 73 6.09 -16.63 15.94
C TYR A 73 5.22 -15.38 15.80
N ALA A 74 5.68 -14.26 16.35
CA ALA A 74 5.19 -12.92 16.01
C ALA A 74 6.24 -12.19 15.18
N THR A 75 5.95 -11.95 13.90
CA THR A 75 6.82 -11.20 13.00
C THR A 75 6.40 -9.74 12.98
N ALA A 76 7.35 -8.83 13.23
CA ALA A 76 7.14 -7.40 13.02
C ALA A 76 7.10 -7.04 11.51
N VAL A 77 7.78 -7.84 10.68
CA VAL A 77 7.98 -7.62 9.24
C VAL A 77 7.96 -8.97 8.52
N GLN A 78 7.46 -9.03 7.28
CA GLN A 78 7.47 -10.25 6.44
C GLN A 78 8.88 -10.81 6.17
N SER A 79 9.93 -10.03 6.45
CA SER A 79 11.32 -10.50 6.36
C SER A 79 11.60 -11.43 7.53
N ASP A 80 11.94 -12.67 7.18
CA ASP A 80 12.21 -13.84 8.01
C ASP A 80 13.65 -13.81 8.54
N PRO A 81 13.92 -13.19 9.70
CA PRO A 81 14.93 -13.79 10.54
C PRO A 81 14.22 -14.27 11.81
N GLN A 82 14.14 -15.60 11.90
CA GLN A 82 13.55 -16.39 12.97
C GLN A 82 14.27 -16.11 14.30
N HIS A 83 14.03 -14.94 14.89
CA HIS A 83 14.73 -14.63 16.12
C HIS A 83 14.08 -15.34 17.29
N GLU A 84 12.77 -15.24 17.52
CA GLU A 84 12.15 -15.94 18.66
C GLU A 84 10.67 -16.28 18.52
N TYR A 85 10.29 -17.44 19.06
CA TYR A 85 8.90 -17.91 19.14
C TYR A 85 8.24 -17.48 20.46
N ASN A 86 6.98 -17.07 20.40
CA ASN A 86 6.15 -16.73 21.57
C ASN A 86 5.74 -17.97 22.36
N TRP A 87 5.58 -19.10 21.67
CA TRP A 87 5.25 -20.38 22.25
C TRP A 87 5.80 -21.48 21.37
N SER A 88 6.23 -22.56 22.02
CA SER A 88 6.64 -23.76 21.30
C SER A 88 6.18 -25.00 22.04
N MET A 89 6.01 -26.05 21.25
CA MET A 89 5.93 -27.42 21.73
C MET A 89 7.09 -28.18 21.09
N PRO A 90 8.27 -28.17 21.73
CA PRO A 90 9.45 -28.82 21.19
C PRO A 90 9.30 -30.34 21.24
N GLY A 91 9.87 -31.01 20.24
CA GLY A 91 9.85 -32.46 20.09
C GLY A 91 9.93 -32.81 18.61
N ASN A 92 10.64 -33.88 18.25
CA ASN A 92 10.79 -34.26 16.85
C ASN A 92 9.43 -34.64 16.25
N ALA A 93 8.76 -33.66 15.64
CA ALA A 93 7.38 -33.74 15.23
C ALA A 93 7.33 -34.12 13.75
N THR A 94 6.68 -35.25 13.49
CA THR A 94 6.45 -35.72 12.12
C THR A 94 5.22 -35.05 11.51
N ASN A 95 4.16 -34.82 12.29
CA ASN A 95 2.91 -34.29 11.78
C ASN A 95 2.15 -33.52 12.85
N LEU A 96 1.41 -32.47 12.45
CA LEU A 96 0.33 -31.90 13.24
C LEU A 96 -1.00 -32.41 12.65
N VAL A 97 -1.77 -33.10 13.49
CA VAL A 97 -3.00 -33.78 13.06
C VAL A 97 -4.20 -33.16 13.73
N PHE A 98 -5.19 -32.73 12.93
CA PHE A 98 -6.52 -32.43 13.41
C PHE A 98 -7.43 -33.62 13.10
N ASN A 99 -7.59 -34.54 14.05
CA ASN A 99 -8.21 -35.82 13.75
C ASN A 99 -9.75 -35.75 13.66
N ALA A 100 -10.36 -36.84 13.18
CA ALA A 100 -11.82 -36.96 13.05
C ALA A 100 -12.57 -36.84 14.38
N THR A 101 -11.92 -37.03 15.53
CA THR A 101 -12.54 -36.87 16.85
C THR A 101 -12.63 -35.39 17.30
N GLY A 102 -12.05 -34.47 16.53
CA GLY A 102 -11.94 -33.07 16.90
C GLY A 102 -10.76 -32.77 17.84
N MET A 103 -9.79 -33.69 17.98
CA MET A 103 -8.58 -33.46 18.76
C MET A 103 -7.45 -32.96 17.85
N ILE A 104 -6.67 -32.00 18.35
CA ILE A 104 -5.46 -31.52 17.69
C ILE A 104 -4.25 -32.02 18.49
N TYR A 105 -3.35 -32.74 17.84
CA TYR A 105 -2.14 -33.29 18.45
C TYR A 105 -0.97 -33.28 17.45
N ILE A 106 0.26 -33.40 17.96
CA ILE A 106 1.43 -33.72 17.13
C ILE A 106 1.78 -35.19 17.28
N THR A 107 2.28 -35.78 16.21
CA THR A 107 2.90 -37.12 16.23
C THR A 107 4.40 -36.96 16.25
N LEU A 108 5.07 -37.59 17.21
CA LEU A 108 6.53 -37.61 17.29
C LEU A 108 7.13 -38.74 16.43
N ASP A 109 8.43 -38.70 16.13
CA ASP A 109 9.14 -39.73 15.35
C ASP A 109 8.91 -41.16 15.87
N ASN A 110 8.78 -41.31 17.19
CA ASN A 110 8.54 -42.61 17.84
C ASN A 110 7.06 -43.05 17.82
N GLY A 111 6.18 -42.32 17.11
CA GLY A 111 4.74 -42.57 17.05
C GLY A 111 3.93 -42.03 18.24
N THR A 112 4.58 -41.45 19.26
CA THR A 112 3.90 -40.87 20.42
C THR A 112 3.08 -39.66 20.01
N GLN A 113 1.84 -39.58 20.50
CA GLN A 113 0.93 -38.46 20.24
C GLN A 113 0.93 -37.48 21.42
N VAL A 114 1.29 -36.23 21.18
CA VAL A 114 1.27 -35.16 22.18
C VAL A 114 0.13 -34.20 21.87
N LYS A 115 -0.86 -34.16 22.77
CA LYS A 115 -2.10 -33.38 22.59
C LYS A 115 -1.83 -31.89 22.70
N ILE A 116 -2.24 -31.12 21.69
CA ILE A 116 -2.26 -29.65 21.71
C ILE A 116 -3.53 -29.16 22.40
N THR A 117 -4.69 -29.72 22.05
CA THR A 117 -5.97 -29.37 22.68
C THR A 117 -6.41 -30.44 23.68
N SER A 118 -7.19 -30.02 24.68
CA SER A 118 -7.73 -30.82 25.79
C SER A 118 -8.62 -31.98 25.34
N GLY A 119 -9.02 -32.01 24.06
CA GLY A 119 -9.75 -33.11 23.43
C GLY A 119 -11.16 -33.34 23.95
N LYS A 120 -11.72 -32.36 24.68
CA LYS A 120 -13.10 -32.40 25.17
C LYS A 120 -14.04 -31.94 24.06
N THR A 121 -14.40 -32.83 23.14
CA THR A 121 -15.28 -32.49 22.02
C THR A 121 -16.63 -33.19 22.12
N SER A 122 -17.67 -32.35 22.17
CA SER A 122 -19.07 -32.65 21.90
C SER A 122 -19.22 -33.38 20.55
N SER A 123 -20.28 -34.18 20.41
CA SER A 123 -20.65 -34.96 19.21
C SER A 123 -20.28 -34.29 17.87
N ILE A 124 -19.28 -34.83 17.15
CA ILE A 124 -18.88 -34.38 15.79
C ILE A 124 -20.04 -34.45 14.79
N ALA A 125 -21.02 -35.32 15.04
CA ALA A 125 -22.25 -35.40 14.24
C ALA A 125 -23.09 -34.13 14.34
N ASP A 126 -23.02 -33.41 15.47
CA ASP A 126 -23.86 -32.24 15.76
C ASP A 126 -23.14 -30.90 15.55
N TYR A 127 -21.81 -30.91 15.41
CA TYR A 127 -21.01 -29.68 15.27
C TYR A 127 -20.05 -29.72 14.06
N TYR A 128 -19.87 -28.59 13.40
CA TYR A 128 -18.72 -28.31 12.55
C TYR A 128 -17.56 -27.86 13.44
N HIS A 129 -16.33 -28.23 13.08
CA HIS A 129 -15.12 -27.80 13.78
C HIS A 129 -14.11 -27.21 12.82
N ARG A 130 -13.35 -26.23 13.33
CA ARG A 130 -12.16 -25.68 12.67
C ARG A 130 -11.16 -25.26 13.74
N ALA A 131 -9.91 -25.08 13.37
CA ALA A 131 -8.96 -24.35 14.20
C ALA A 131 -8.25 -23.28 13.38
N THR A 132 -8.18 -22.08 13.93
CA THR A 132 -7.72 -20.89 13.20
C THR A 132 -6.67 -20.16 14.02
N LEU A 133 -5.58 -19.77 13.37
CA LEU A 133 -4.64 -18.80 13.90
C LEU A 133 -5.22 -17.40 13.68
N ASP A 134 -5.85 -16.87 14.73
CA ASP A 134 -6.59 -15.62 14.65
C ASP A 134 -5.66 -14.39 14.51
N PRO A 135 -6.19 -13.22 14.09
CA PRO A 135 -5.40 -11.99 13.92
C PRO A 135 -4.66 -11.50 15.17
N ASP A 136 -5.07 -11.95 16.36
CA ASP A 136 -4.44 -11.63 17.64
C ASP A 136 -3.32 -12.60 18.04
N GLY A 137 -3.01 -13.56 17.17
CA GLY A 137 -1.92 -14.52 17.34
C GLY A 137 -2.28 -15.75 18.15
N VAL A 138 -3.55 -15.89 18.55
CA VAL A 138 -4.02 -17.04 19.28
C VAL A 138 -4.56 -18.08 18.32
N PHE A 139 -4.07 -19.31 18.42
CA PHE A 139 -4.64 -20.44 17.71
C PHE A 139 -5.81 -21.01 18.50
N ARG A 140 -7.02 -20.80 17.98
CA ARG A 140 -8.26 -21.20 18.63
C ARG A 140 -8.92 -22.34 17.88
N GLN A 141 -9.37 -23.34 18.62
CA GLN A 141 -10.28 -24.35 18.12
C GLN A 141 -11.70 -23.86 18.32
N TYR A 142 -12.51 -23.92 17.26
CA TYR A 142 -13.89 -23.49 17.24
C TYR A 142 -14.85 -24.63 16.94
N MET A 143 -16.10 -24.51 17.43
CA MET A 143 -17.22 -25.36 17.04
C MET A 143 -18.44 -24.53 16.61
N TYR A 144 -19.27 -25.07 15.72
CA TYR A 144 -20.52 -24.46 15.26
C TYR A 144 -21.64 -25.51 15.15
N PRO A 145 -22.82 -25.31 15.75
CA PRO A 145 -23.93 -26.26 15.69
C PRO A 145 -24.46 -26.48 14.26
N LYS A 146 -24.54 -27.74 13.80
CA LYS A 146 -25.07 -28.12 12.48
C LYS A 146 -26.59 -27.99 12.38
N LYS A 147 -27.29 -28.22 13.49
CA LYS A 147 -28.76 -28.19 13.55
C LYS A 147 -29.23 -26.98 14.36
N PHE A 148 -30.29 -26.34 13.88
CA PHE A 148 -30.98 -25.29 14.61
C PHE A 148 -31.80 -25.92 15.74
N SER A 149 -31.33 -25.78 16.99
CA SER A 149 -32.13 -26.14 18.16
C SER A 149 -32.97 -24.92 18.56
N ASN A 150 -34.29 -25.05 18.52
CA ASN A 150 -35.24 -23.94 18.66
C ASN A 150 -35.17 -23.13 19.97
N HIS A 151 -34.41 -23.51 21.01
CA HIS A 151 -34.68 -22.95 22.33
C HIS A 151 -33.58 -22.41 23.22
N LEU A 152 -32.26 -22.49 22.98
CA LEU A 152 -31.30 -21.81 23.89
C LEU A 152 -29.89 -21.50 23.33
N TYR A 153 -29.55 -21.90 22.10
CA TYR A 153 -28.18 -21.73 21.60
C TYR A 153 -28.14 -20.74 20.43
N THR A 154 -27.37 -19.66 20.59
CA THR A 154 -27.03 -18.75 19.49
C THR A 154 -26.29 -19.52 18.41
N GLN A 155 -26.73 -19.40 17.14
CA GLN A 155 -25.98 -19.90 15.98
C GLN A 155 -24.73 -19.05 15.74
N ALA A 156 -23.70 -19.30 16.53
CA ALA A 156 -22.42 -18.61 16.46
C ALA A 156 -21.29 -19.62 16.67
N TRP A 157 -20.12 -19.28 16.16
CA TRP A 157 -18.90 -20.02 16.47
C TRP A 157 -18.56 -19.82 17.95
N SER A 158 -18.29 -20.91 18.67
CA SER A 158 -17.82 -20.88 20.05
C SER A 158 -16.41 -21.47 20.17
N VAL A 159 -15.62 -20.92 21.08
CA VAL A 159 -14.24 -21.38 21.35
C VAL A 159 -14.29 -22.64 22.21
N VAL A 160 -13.60 -23.70 21.78
CA VAL A 160 -13.49 -24.99 22.47
C VAL A 160 -12.23 -25.02 23.33
N ASP A 161 -11.11 -24.61 22.74
CA ASP A 161 -9.78 -24.57 23.34
C ASP A 161 -8.93 -23.56 22.56
N PHE A 162 -7.82 -23.12 23.13
CA PHE A 162 -6.91 -22.17 22.49
C PHE A 162 -5.47 -22.31 23.00
N LYS A 163 -4.50 -22.04 22.12
CA LYS A 163 -3.06 -21.99 22.42
C LYS A 163 -2.40 -20.77 21.75
N ALA A 164 -1.38 -20.13 22.32
CA ALA A 164 -0.92 -20.25 23.70
C ALA A 164 -1.70 -19.30 24.61
N PRO A 165 -2.22 -19.75 25.75
CA PRO A 165 -2.95 -18.88 26.67
C PRO A 165 -2.10 -17.70 27.18
N ASN A 166 -0.78 -17.82 27.10
CA ASN A 166 0.20 -16.86 27.63
C ASN A 166 1.08 -16.21 26.55
N ILE A 167 0.67 -16.15 25.27
CA ILE A 167 1.37 -15.32 24.26
C ILE A 167 1.52 -13.85 24.73
N TYR A 168 0.71 -13.46 25.71
CA TYR A 168 0.62 -12.11 26.27
C TYR A 168 1.68 -11.75 27.31
N ILE A 169 2.38 -12.75 27.88
CA ILE A 169 3.57 -12.51 28.70
C ILE A 169 4.72 -12.99 27.83
N PRO A 170 5.48 -12.10 27.21
CA PRO A 170 6.67 -12.53 26.50
C PRO A 170 7.49 -13.37 27.49
N ARG A 171 7.83 -14.62 27.13
CA ARG A 171 8.91 -15.33 27.85
C ARG A 171 10.07 -14.34 27.89
N ARG A 172 10.82 -14.31 29.00
CA ARG A 172 11.96 -13.37 29.16
C ARG A 172 12.85 -13.28 27.92
N SER A 173 12.94 -14.34 27.10
CA SER A 173 13.66 -14.30 25.82
C SER A 173 13.17 -13.19 24.87
N ILE A 174 11.87 -12.89 24.74
CA ILE A 174 11.43 -11.84 23.81
C ILE A 174 11.87 -10.46 24.31
N ALA A 175 12.05 -10.32 25.63
CA ALA A 175 12.71 -9.16 26.20
C ALA A 175 14.23 -9.13 25.94
N GLU A 176 14.82 -10.12 25.29
CA GLU A 176 16.21 -10.14 24.83
C GLU A 176 16.32 -9.85 23.31
N THR A 177 15.23 -10.04 22.53
CA THR A 177 15.22 -9.62 21.13
C THR A 177 15.00 -8.11 20.99
N GLN A 178 16.07 -7.40 20.63
CA GLN A 178 16.10 -5.95 20.48
C GLN A 178 15.20 -5.39 19.35
N VAL A 179 14.65 -6.24 18.46
CA VAL A 179 14.10 -5.79 17.16
C VAL A 179 12.71 -6.39 16.85
N SER A 180 11.75 -6.28 17.78
CA SER A 180 10.35 -6.66 17.52
C SER A 180 9.37 -5.60 18.01
N SER A 181 8.22 -5.45 17.34
CA SER A 181 7.14 -4.55 17.77
C SER A 181 6.32 -5.12 18.94
N GLY A 182 6.50 -6.39 19.28
CA GLY A 182 5.63 -7.13 20.18
C GLY A 182 4.24 -7.42 19.59
N THR A 183 3.41 -8.14 20.37
CA THR A 183 2.06 -8.63 19.99
C THR A 183 1.13 -7.48 19.56
N CYS A 184 1.12 -6.37 20.29
CA CYS A 184 0.23 -5.25 19.99
C CYS A 184 0.79 -4.23 18.98
N GLY A 185 2.07 -4.34 18.60
CA GLY A 185 2.73 -3.38 17.73
C GLY A 185 3.31 -2.19 18.49
N PHE A 186 3.96 -1.29 17.76
CA PHE A 186 4.64 -0.13 18.35
C PHE A 186 3.70 0.78 19.14
N ASN A 187 4.21 1.39 20.22
CA ASN A 187 3.49 2.40 21.01
C ASN A 187 2.13 1.93 21.56
N SER A 188 2.01 0.63 21.82
CA SER A 188 0.81 0.00 22.33
C SER A 188 1.15 -1.01 23.40
N TYR A 189 0.12 -1.45 24.12
CA TYR A 189 0.23 -2.49 25.13
C TYR A 189 -1.02 -3.38 25.14
N SER A 190 -0.86 -4.60 25.64
CA SER A 190 -1.94 -5.56 25.79
C SER A 190 -2.74 -5.30 27.06
N LYS A 191 -4.06 -5.25 26.94
CA LYS A 191 -5.00 -5.23 28.07
C LYS A 191 -5.79 -6.53 28.05
N VAL A 192 -5.61 -7.36 29.08
CA VAL A 192 -6.30 -8.64 29.22
C VAL A 192 -7.64 -8.41 29.92
N ASP A 193 -8.74 -8.75 29.24
CA ASP A 193 -10.05 -8.92 29.87
C ASP A 193 -10.14 -10.33 30.45
N VAL A 194 -9.97 -10.43 31.77
CA VAL A 194 -9.97 -11.68 32.53
C VAL A 194 -11.32 -12.41 32.42
N ILE A 195 -12.42 -11.67 32.20
CA ILE A 195 -13.77 -12.25 32.17
C ILE A 195 -14.00 -13.02 30.86
N ASN A 196 -13.59 -12.44 29.73
CA ASN A 196 -13.82 -13.01 28.40
C ASN A 196 -12.61 -13.80 27.87
N ASN A 197 -11.50 -13.87 28.62
CA ASN A 197 -10.21 -14.37 28.12
C ASN A 197 -9.81 -13.69 26.79
N GLN A 198 -10.17 -12.41 26.66
CA GLN A 198 -9.97 -11.64 25.44
C GLN A 198 -8.92 -10.56 25.70
N THR A 199 -7.87 -10.55 24.88
CA THR A 199 -6.86 -9.50 24.94
C THR A 199 -7.16 -8.45 23.91
N THR A 200 -7.13 -7.18 24.32
CA THR A 200 -7.27 -6.04 23.43
C THR A 200 -5.96 -5.27 23.41
N CYS A 201 -5.57 -4.80 22.22
CA CYS A 201 -4.41 -3.92 22.08
C CYS A 201 -4.85 -2.47 22.24
N VAL A 202 -4.21 -1.77 23.16
CA VAL A 202 -4.56 -0.39 23.54
C VAL A 202 -3.36 0.50 23.24
N CYS A 203 -3.63 1.65 22.61
CA CYS A 203 -2.60 2.66 22.39
C CYS A 203 -2.25 3.38 23.69
N VAL A 204 -1.01 3.84 23.80
CA VAL A 204 -0.66 4.81 24.84
C VAL A 204 -1.47 6.11 24.67
N PRO A 205 -1.71 6.90 25.73
CA PRO A 205 -2.56 8.09 25.68
C PRO A 205 -2.11 9.09 24.60
N GLN A 206 -3.09 9.67 23.88
CA GLN A 206 -2.89 10.61 22.75
C GLN A 206 -2.14 10.01 21.53
N TYR A 207 -2.28 8.69 21.33
CA TYR A 207 -1.81 8.01 20.13
C TYR A 207 -3.00 7.32 19.45
N THR A 208 -3.06 7.41 18.13
CA THR A 208 -4.08 6.74 17.32
C THR A 208 -3.55 5.44 16.73
N PHE A 209 -4.36 4.37 16.80
CA PHE A 209 -4.08 3.10 16.16
C PHE A 209 -4.09 3.25 14.63
N LYS A 210 -2.99 2.91 13.97
CA LYS A 210 -2.85 3.00 12.49
C LYS A 210 -3.08 1.68 11.76
N GLY A 211 -3.50 0.63 12.48
CA GLY A 211 -3.83 -0.67 11.90
C GLY A 211 -2.63 -1.61 11.72
N GLY A 212 -2.90 -2.90 11.87
CA GLY A 212 -1.96 -3.99 11.55
C GLY A 212 -0.64 -3.91 12.34
N SER A 213 0.48 -4.03 11.63
CA SER A 213 1.84 -4.06 12.18
C SER A 213 2.39 -2.71 12.64
N LYS A 214 1.77 -1.59 12.22
CA LYS A 214 2.28 -0.24 12.50
C LYS A 214 2.09 0.18 13.96
N GLY A 215 1.19 -0.49 14.68
CA GLY A 215 0.83 -0.12 16.05
C GLY A 215 0.13 1.23 16.12
N CYS A 216 0.54 2.07 17.06
CA CYS A 216 -0.03 3.39 17.30
C CYS A 216 0.96 4.50 16.95
N THR A 217 0.46 5.64 16.50
CA THR A 217 1.27 6.83 16.22
C THR A 217 0.82 8.00 17.08
N PRO A 218 1.75 8.86 17.55
CA PRO A 218 1.37 10.07 18.29
C PRO A 218 0.43 10.95 17.46
N ASP A 219 -0.56 11.55 18.10
CA ASP A 219 -1.50 12.50 17.47
C ASP A 219 -0.95 13.94 17.42
N PHE A 220 0.33 14.09 17.80
CA PHE A 220 1.02 15.35 17.96
C PHE A 220 2.44 15.29 17.38
N GLN A 221 2.98 16.46 17.02
CA GLN A 221 4.36 16.57 16.57
C GLN A 221 5.33 16.38 17.75
N GLN A 222 6.39 15.60 17.54
CA GLN A 222 7.41 15.39 18.57
C GLN A 222 8.09 16.72 18.96
N PRO A 223 8.45 16.90 20.24
CA PRO A 223 9.06 18.14 20.73
C PRO A 223 10.36 18.49 20.01
N SER A 224 10.59 19.79 19.75
CA SER A 224 11.90 20.29 19.33
C SER A 224 12.86 20.37 20.51
N CYS A 225 14.14 20.08 20.28
CA CYS A 225 15.20 20.24 21.27
C CYS A 225 15.65 21.71 21.45
N ASP A 226 14.99 22.67 20.80
CA ASP A 226 15.29 24.11 20.94
C ASP A 226 14.58 24.76 22.14
N LEU A 227 13.67 24.05 22.81
CA LEU A 227 12.92 24.55 23.96
C LEU A 227 13.79 24.54 25.22
N ASP A 228 13.69 25.59 26.03
CA ASP A 228 14.22 25.58 27.39
C ASP A 228 13.29 24.79 28.34
N GLU A 229 13.77 24.52 29.57
CA GLU A 229 13.00 23.76 30.57
C GLU A 229 11.62 24.38 30.84
N ALA A 230 11.55 25.71 30.94
CA ALA A 230 10.31 26.43 31.17
C ALA A 230 9.32 26.27 30.00
N GLY A 231 9.82 26.29 28.76
CA GLY A 231 9.05 26.01 27.55
C GLY A 231 8.54 24.57 27.52
N ALA A 232 9.39 23.60 27.84
CA ALA A 232 9.03 22.19 27.91
C ALA A 232 7.92 21.92 28.94
N THR A 233 8.06 22.43 30.16
CA THR A 233 7.04 22.27 31.23
C THR A 233 5.74 23.02 30.92
N LYS A 234 5.77 24.10 30.12
CA LYS A 234 4.56 24.80 29.67
C LYS A 234 3.80 24.03 28.59
N GLN A 235 4.50 23.37 27.67
CA GLN A 235 3.88 22.69 26.53
C GLN A 235 3.45 21.25 26.82
N PHE A 236 4.19 20.54 27.68
CA PHE A 236 3.99 19.11 27.93
C PHE A 236 3.56 18.80 29.36
N GLN A 237 2.95 17.63 29.53
CA GLN A 237 2.56 17.02 30.79
C GLN A 237 2.83 15.51 30.77
N LEU A 238 2.80 14.88 31.94
CA LEU A 238 2.97 13.43 32.10
C LEU A 238 1.64 12.78 32.48
N VAL A 239 1.22 11.77 31.73
CA VAL A 239 0.07 10.91 32.06
C VAL A 239 0.60 9.67 32.77
N THR A 240 0.01 9.35 33.93
CA THR A 240 0.47 8.24 34.78
C THR A 240 -0.30 6.95 34.49
N MET A 241 0.43 5.83 34.46
CA MET A 241 -0.11 4.47 34.39
C MET A 241 0.69 3.54 35.33
N SER A 242 0.15 2.36 35.66
CA SER A 242 0.81 1.38 36.51
C SER A 242 0.81 -0.01 35.88
N ASN A 243 1.74 -0.86 36.32
CA ASN A 243 1.82 -2.28 35.96
C ASN A 243 2.02 -2.55 34.46
N VAL A 244 2.72 -1.64 33.77
CA VAL A 244 3.11 -1.74 32.36
C VAL A 244 4.59 -1.35 32.21
N ASP A 245 5.31 -1.97 31.29
CA ASP A 245 6.69 -1.58 30.93
C ASP A 245 6.99 -1.93 29.46
N TRP A 246 8.00 -1.29 28.86
CA TRP A 246 8.56 -1.55 27.53
C TRP A 246 10.09 -1.69 27.66
N PRO A 247 10.60 -2.83 28.14
CA PRO A 247 11.97 -2.98 28.65
C PRO A 247 13.09 -2.83 27.61
N GLN A 248 12.79 -2.64 26.33
CA GLN A 248 13.78 -2.59 25.24
C GLN A 248 14.02 -1.20 24.66
N CYS A 249 13.33 -0.18 25.19
CA CYS A 249 13.38 1.18 24.65
C CYS A 249 14.19 2.14 25.50
N ASP A 250 14.88 1.63 26.53
CA ASP A 250 15.67 2.41 27.45
C ASP A 250 16.91 2.98 26.75
N TYR A 251 17.16 4.28 26.93
CA TYR A 251 18.40 4.91 26.47
C TYR A 251 19.19 5.56 27.61
N GLU A 252 18.57 5.75 28.78
CA GLU A 252 19.19 6.29 29.97
C GLU A 252 18.51 5.74 31.22
N GLN A 253 19.31 5.40 32.23
CA GLN A 253 18.87 4.89 33.53
C GLN A 253 19.50 5.72 34.64
N HIS A 254 18.72 6.03 35.66
CA HIS A 254 19.18 6.69 36.88
C HIS A 254 18.76 5.88 38.10
N ASP A 255 19.73 5.59 38.97
CA ASP A 255 19.50 4.86 40.21
C ASP A 255 19.43 5.82 41.41
N ASN A 256 18.66 5.44 42.44
CA ASN A 256 18.53 6.18 43.69
C ASN A 256 18.01 7.63 43.54
N ILE A 257 17.11 7.89 42.60
CA ILE A 257 16.48 9.21 42.44
C ILE A 257 15.01 9.19 42.90
N PRO A 258 14.50 10.26 43.54
CA PRO A 258 13.11 10.32 43.90
C PRO A 258 12.21 10.42 42.66
N ASN A 259 10.98 9.94 42.80
CA ASN A 259 9.99 9.85 41.73
C ASN A 259 9.76 11.20 40.99
N ASN A 260 9.64 12.30 41.74
CA ASN A 260 9.48 13.64 41.17
C ASN A 260 10.66 14.06 40.27
N GLN A 261 11.89 13.66 40.61
CA GLN A 261 13.06 13.92 39.78
C GLN A 261 13.04 13.07 38.51
N CYS A 262 12.61 11.80 38.58
CA CYS A 262 12.41 10.97 37.39
C CYS A 262 11.41 11.60 36.41
N GLN A 263 10.29 12.11 36.93
CA GLN A 263 9.29 12.84 36.15
C GLN A 263 9.91 14.08 35.47
N GLN A 264 10.62 14.91 36.22
CA GLN A 264 11.24 16.13 35.69
C GLN A 264 12.26 15.83 34.59
N LEU A 265 13.12 14.83 34.78
CA LEU A 265 14.13 14.42 33.79
C LEU A 265 13.54 14.00 32.44
N CYS A 266 12.35 13.39 32.43
CA CYS A 266 11.67 13.05 31.19
C CYS A 266 10.90 14.23 30.59
N LEU A 267 10.33 15.09 31.43
CA LEU A 267 9.55 16.24 30.99
C LEU A 267 10.40 17.24 30.21
N THR A 268 11.63 17.50 30.66
CA THR A 268 12.55 18.47 30.04
C THR A 268 13.40 17.91 28.91
N ASP A 269 13.58 16.59 28.81
CA ASP A 269 14.36 15.97 27.73
C ASP A 269 13.53 15.80 26.45
N CYS A 270 13.90 16.47 25.36
CA CYS A 270 13.22 16.36 24.07
C CYS A 270 13.15 14.92 23.50
N LEU A 271 14.05 14.01 23.85
CA LEU A 271 14.09 12.63 23.36
C LEU A 271 13.29 11.65 24.25
N CYS A 272 12.94 12.03 25.49
CA CYS A 272 12.16 11.18 26.37
C CYS A 272 10.69 11.16 25.94
N ALA A 273 10.14 9.99 25.65
CA ALA A 273 8.70 9.83 25.40
C ALA A 273 7.99 9.23 26.62
N VAL A 274 8.66 8.31 27.32
CA VAL A 274 8.13 7.64 28.51
C VAL A 274 9.23 7.54 29.56
N ALA A 275 8.89 7.79 30.82
CA ALA A 275 9.70 7.39 31.96
C ALA A 275 9.03 6.25 32.72
N VAL A 276 9.83 5.27 33.13
CA VAL A 276 9.37 4.15 33.97
C VAL A 276 10.11 4.25 35.29
N PHE A 277 9.37 4.13 36.39
CA PHE A 277 9.88 4.23 37.74
C PHE A 277 9.55 2.97 38.52
N ARG A 278 10.52 2.50 39.30
CA ARG A 278 10.32 1.38 40.24
C ARG A 278 10.50 1.87 41.66
N ASP A 279 9.42 1.82 42.43
CA ASP A 279 9.39 2.34 43.79
C ASP A 279 10.28 1.55 44.77
N SER A 280 10.54 0.26 44.49
CA SER A 280 11.30 -0.61 45.41
C SER A 280 12.77 -0.21 45.58
N ASP A 281 13.38 0.38 44.56
CA ASP A 281 14.81 0.76 44.55
C ASP A 281 15.08 2.15 43.97
N ASN A 282 14.04 2.96 43.78
CA ASN A 282 14.15 4.32 43.26
C ASN A 282 14.89 4.42 41.91
N THR A 283 14.75 3.40 41.06
CA THR A 283 15.34 3.42 39.72
C THR A 283 14.35 4.00 38.71
N CYS A 284 14.88 4.84 37.83
CA CYS A 284 14.18 5.51 36.74
C CYS A 284 14.80 5.13 35.40
N TRP A 285 13.97 4.78 34.41
CA TRP A 285 14.37 4.53 33.03
C TRP A 285 13.70 5.51 32.09
N LYS A 286 14.47 6.15 31.21
CA LYS A 286 13.97 7.01 30.15
C LYS A 286 13.92 6.22 28.84
N LYS A 287 12.75 6.24 28.19
CA LYS A 287 12.44 5.48 26.98
C LYS A 287 12.19 6.39 25.78
N LYS A 288 12.74 5.99 24.63
CA LYS A 288 12.57 6.63 23.32
C LYS A 288 11.49 5.92 22.50
N LEU A 289 10.98 6.61 21.48
CA LEU A 289 10.10 5.99 20.47
C LEU A 289 10.91 5.19 19.42
N PRO A 290 10.29 4.18 18.78
CA PRO A 290 8.98 3.59 19.11
C PRO A 290 9.06 2.65 20.32
N LEU A 291 8.00 2.60 21.13
CA LEU A 291 7.90 1.66 22.26
C LEU A 291 7.62 0.24 21.75
N THR A 292 8.34 -0.76 22.27
CA THR A 292 8.31 -2.16 21.80
C THR A 292 8.17 -3.15 22.95
N ASN A 293 7.69 -4.36 22.62
CA ASN A 293 7.71 -5.53 23.51
C ASN A 293 7.15 -5.26 24.91
N ASN A 294 5.92 -4.76 24.96
CA ASN A 294 5.27 -4.42 26.22
C ASN A 294 5.14 -5.62 27.16
N VAL A 295 5.22 -5.37 28.47
CA VAL A 295 4.91 -6.34 29.52
C VAL A 295 3.87 -5.72 30.43
N VAL A 296 2.81 -6.47 30.74
CA VAL A 296 1.68 -5.98 31.55
C VAL A 296 1.36 -7.01 32.62
N GLY A 297 1.08 -6.54 33.83
CA GLY A 297 0.62 -7.37 34.93
C GLY A 297 1.14 -6.87 36.28
N ASP A 298 0.49 -7.31 37.35
CA ASP A 298 0.81 -6.85 38.71
C ASP A 298 2.25 -7.20 39.15
N SER A 299 2.85 -8.23 38.55
CA SER A 299 4.24 -8.60 38.80
C SER A 299 5.27 -7.63 38.21
N VAL A 300 4.86 -6.72 37.32
CA VAL A 300 5.74 -5.70 36.73
C VAL A 300 6.16 -4.68 37.79
N GLN A 301 5.23 -4.29 38.68
CA GLN A 301 5.47 -3.35 39.80
C GLN A 301 6.20 -2.07 39.36
N ARG A 302 5.73 -1.45 38.27
CA ARG A 302 6.26 -0.20 37.74
C ARG A 302 5.19 0.87 37.65
N THR A 303 5.61 2.10 37.86
CA THR A 303 4.83 3.31 37.55
C THR A 303 5.39 3.93 36.27
N VAL A 304 4.52 4.31 35.35
CA VAL A 304 4.85 4.80 34.01
C VAL A 304 4.35 6.23 33.85
N TYR A 305 5.19 7.09 33.30
CA TYR A 305 4.90 8.47 32.98
C TYR A 305 5.06 8.71 31.48
N ILE A 306 3.95 8.99 30.80
CA ILE A 306 3.92 9.17 29.35
C ILE A 306 3.84 10.65 29.03
N LYS A 307 4.82 11.17 28.31
CA LYS A 307 4.87 12.59 27.95
C LYS A 307 3.96 12.90 26.78
N VAL A 308 3.03 13.82 27.00
CA VAL A 308 2.02 14.26 26.03
C VAL A 308 1.83 15.78 26.09
N PRO A 309 1.40 16.44 25.01
CA PRO A 309 1.09 17.86 25.05
C PRO A 309 -0.10 18.16 25.98
N LYS A 310 -0.09 19.37 26.57
CA LYS A 310 -1.19 19.90 27.39
C LYS A 310 -2.39 20.33 26.55
N ASN A 311 -2.12 20.95 25.39
CA ASN A 311 -3.15 21.41 24.46
C ASN A 311 -3.12 20.55 23.20
N ASN A 312 -4.29 20.01 22.81
CA ASN A 312 -4.46 19.18 21.60
C ASN A 312 -4.39 19.98 20.28
N SER A 313 -4.16 21.29 20.36
CA SER A 313 -4.12 22.18 19.19
C SER A 313 -2.87 21.87 18.36
N GLN A 314 -3.06 21.44 17.11
CA GLN A 314 -2.01 21.10 16.13
C GLN A 314 -1.07 22.25 15.72
N GLN A 315 -1.05 23.35 16.48
CA GLN A 315 -0.19 24.50 16.22
C GLN A 315 0.60 24.81 17.49
N PRO A 316 1.92 24.55 17.49
CA PRO A 316 2.79 25.14 18.50
C PRO A 316 2.70 26.65 18.32
N GLU A 317 2.17 27.37 19.31
CA GLU A 317 2.39 28.80 19.41
C GLU A 317 3.91 29.00 19.38
N LEU A 318 4.39 29.61 18.29
CA LEU A 318 5.78 29.97 18.06
C LEU A 318 6.19 30.94 19.18
N LEU A 319 6.68 30.40 20.30
CA LEU A 319 7.31 31.20 21.32
C LEU A 319 8.66 31.62 20.75
N ASP A 320 8.65 32.85 20.23
CA ASP A 320 9.71 33.56 19.54
C ASP A 320 11.02 33.46 20.35
N SER A 321 11.86 32.48 20.01
CA SER A 321 13.15 32.28 20.65
C SER A 321 13.99 33.53 20.46
N ASN A 322 14.16 34.30 21.54
CA ASN A 322 14.79 35.62 21.56
C ASN A 322 16.27 35.62 21.12
N ARG A 323 16.85 34.48 20.73
CA ARG A 323 18.19 34.40 20.14
C ARG A 323 18.26 34.94 18.70
N TRP A 324 17.21 34.81 17.89
CA TRP A 324 17.29 35.14 16.45
C TRP A 324 17.38 36.65 16.14
N LYS A 325 16.91 37.53 17.04
CA LYS A 325 16.75 38.97 16.71
C LYS A 325 18.07 39.77 16.65
N LYS A 326 19.19 39.29 17.18
CA LYS A 326 20.45 40.08 17.23
C LYS A 326 21.20 40.18 15.90
N ASP A 327 21.04 39.23 14.98
CA ASP A 327 21.94 39.15 13.81
C ASP A 327 21.47 39.92 12.55
N LYS A 328 20.26 40.49 12.56
CA LYS A 328 19.69 41.15 11.36
C LYS A 328 20.41 42.44 10.93
N LYS A 329 21.06 43.17 11.85
CA LYS A 329 21.53 44.55 11.53
C LYS A 329 22.73 44.58 10.57
N HIS A 330 23.60 43.56 10.62
CA HIS A 330 24.77 43.49 9.73
C HIS A 330 24.44 42.90 8.36
N TRP A 331 23.43 42.04 8.27
CA TRP A 331 23.08 41.34 7.03
C TRP A 331 22.38 42.25 6.00
N ILE A 332 21.54 43.19 6.45
CA ILE A 332 20.74 44.07 5.58
C ILE A 332 21.60 45.09 4.81
N LEU A 333 22.70 45.57 5.39
CA LEU A 333 23.58 46.54 4.72
C LEU A 333 24.48 45.87 3.67
N GLY A 334 24.90 44.62 3.91
CA GLY A 334 25.68 43.85 2.94
C GLY A 334 24.87 43.44 1.72
N SER A 335 23.62 43.01 1.91
CA SER A 335 22.80 42.49 0.80
C SER A 335 22.43 43.54 -0.25
N SER A 336 22.24 44.81 0.15
CA SER A 336 21.83 45.87 -0.80
C SER A 336 22.94 46.27 -1.77
N LEU A 337 24.20 46.29 -1.32
CA LEU A 337 25.38 46.60 -2.15
C LEU A 337 25.67 45.50 -3.19
N PHE A 338 25.47 44.24 -2.83
CA PHE A 338 25.66 43.12 -3.75
C PHE A 338 24.54 43.03 -4.81
N LEU A 339 23.29 43.32 -4.45
CA LEU A 339 22.17 43.26 -5.40
C LEU A 339 22.24 44.39 -6.45
N GLY A 340 22.60 45.61 -6.04
CA GLY A 340 22.68 46.75 -6.96
C GLY A 340 23.73 46.59 -8.05
N SER A 341 24.91 46.08 -7.70
CA SER A 341 26.00 45.84 -8.66
C SER A 341 25.71 44.69 -9.62
N SER A 342 25.04 43.64 -9.14
CA SER A 342 24.62 42.50 -9.98
C SER A 342 23.59 42.90 -11.05
N ILE A 343 22.59 43.71 -10.70
CA ILE A 343 21.56 44.15 -11.66
C ILE A 343 22.19 44.95 -12.81
N LEU A 344 23.12 45.86 -12.50
CA LEU A 344 23.79 46.69 -13.51
C LEU A 344 24.60 45.84 -14.50
N LEU A 345 25.37 44.87 -13.99
CA LEU A 345 26.17 43.96 -14.84
C LEU A 345 25.29 43.10 -15.75
N ASN A 346 24.15 42.63 -15.25
CA ASN A 346 23.21 41.84 -16.06
C ASN A 346 22.57 42.66 -17.18
N ILE A 347 22.20 43.92 -16.93
CA ILE A 347 21.64 44.82 -17.96
C ILE A 347 22.65 45.06 -19.08
N VAL A 348 23.91 45.33 -18.73
CA VAL A 348 24.99 45.51 -19.70
C VAL A 348 25.21 44.23 -20.53
N LEU A 349 25.24 43.06 -19.88
CA LEU A 349 25.41 41.77 -20.57
C LEU A 349 24.27 41.49 -21.55
N ILE A 350 23.02 41.73 -21.15
CA ILE A 350 21.84 41.55 -22.02
C ILE A 350 21.93 42.50 -23.22
N SER A 351 22.32 43.75 -23.02
CA SER A 351 22.46 44.72 -24.12
C SER A 351 23.51 44.28 -25.17
N VAL A 352 24.62 43.70 -24.72
CA VAL A 352 25.67 43.16 -25.60
C VAL A 352 25.19 41.92 -26.36
N ILE A 353 24.48 41.01 -25.68
CA ILE A 353 23.93 39.80 -26.32
C ILE A 353 22.90 40.18 -27.36
N LEU A 354 21.95 41.07 -27.04
CA LEU A 354 20.92 41.52 -27.97
C LEU A 354 21.55 42.18 -29.21
N PHE A 355 22.55 43.05 -29.00
CA PHE A 355 23.28 43.67 -30.10
C PHE A 355 24.03 42.64 -30.96
N GLY A 356 24.70 41.66 -30.34
CA GLY A 356 25.39 40.58 -31.05
C GLY A 356 24.43 39.68 -31.84
N THR A 357 23.28 39.34 -31.27
CA THR A 357 22.23 38.56 -31.97
C THR A 357 21.61 39.34 -33.11
N TYR A 358 21.40 40.65 -32.96
CA TYR A 358 20.91 41.51 -34.03
C TYR A 358 21.90 41.53 -35.21
N CYS A 359 23.20 41.69 -34.94
CA CYS A 359 24.23 41.67 -35.99
C CYS A 359 24.38 40.30 -36.68
N THR A 360 24.13 39.19 -35.97
CA THR A 360 24.24 37.83 -36.56
C THR A 360 22.99 37.43 -37.35
N ILE A 361 21.80 37.90 -36.96
CA ILE A 361 20.54 37.62 -37.67
C ILE A 361 20.46 38.39 -38.99
N THR A 362 21.06 39.57 -39.10
CA THR A 362 21.02 40.37 -40.34
C THR A 362 21.89 39.85 -41.50
N ILE A 363 22.64 38.74 -41.33
CA ILE A 363 23.56 38.27 -42.39
C ILE A 363 23.14 36.95 -43.08
N ASN A 364 22.13 36.22 -42.61
CA ASN A 364 21.77 34.95 -43.27
C ASN A 364 20.25 34.82 -43.52
N GLU A 365 19.81 35.28 -44.69
CA GLU A 365 18.54 34.85 -45.29
C GLU A 365 18.71 33.50 -45.99
N SER A 366 17.86 32.54 -45.58
CA SER A 366 17.35 31.37 -46.34
C SER A 366 18.37 30.27 -46.73
N PRO A 367 18.03 28.96 -46.67
CA PRO A 367 16.77 28.42 -47.20
C PRO A 367 16.10 27.25 -46.46
N SER A 368 14.79 27.18 -46.66
CA SER A 368 13.88 26.07 -46.43
C SER A 368 14.31 24.77 -47.12
N VAL A 369 14.30 23.65 -46.38
CA VAL A 369 14.52 22.28 -46.87
C VAL A 369 13.31 21.46 -46.42
N GLN A 370 12.34 21.23 -47.31
CA GLN A 370 12.14 20.07 -48.18
C GLN A 370 11.54 18.81 -47.51
N SER A 371 10.40 18.44 -48.10
CA SER A 371 9.59 17.23 -48.03
C SER A 371 10.36 15.90 -48.15
N SER A 372 9.95 14.87 -47.37
CA SER A 372 9.60 13.53 -47.88
C SER A 372 9.43 12.45 -46.79
N ASN A 373 8.37 11.65 -46.94
CA ASN A 373 8.09 10.32 -46.36
C ASN A 373 7.93 10.19 -44.82
N ASN A 374 6.70 10.45 -44.37
CA ASN A 374 6.22 10.31 -42.99
C ASN A 374 6.08 8.84 -42.52
N LEU A 375 7.16 8.17 -42.12
CA LEU A 375 7.04 6.88 -41.42
C LEU A 375 8.12 6.67 -40.34
N GLY A 376 8.30 7.65 -39.45
CA GLY A 376 9.20 7.51 -38.30
C GLY A 376 9.73 8.82 -37.68
N LEU A 377 9.23 9.98 -38.09
CA LEU A 377 9.71 11.28 -37.61
C LEU A 377 9.25 11.57 -36.16
N PRO A 378 10.01 12.41 -35.43
CA PRO A 378 9.64 12.93 -34.12
C PRO A 378 8.27 13.62 -34.12
N LEU A 379 7.65 13.69 -32.94
CA LEU A 379 6.37 14.35 -32.73
C LEU A 379 6.34 15.74 -33.37
N LYS A 380 5.32 16.01 -34.20
CA LYS A 380 5.14 17.33 -34.81
C LYS A 380 4.59 18.31 -33.76
N ALA A 381 5.24 19.46 -33.63
CA ALA A 381 4.70 20.59 -32.90
C ALA A 381 3.73 21.37 -33.81
N PHE A 382 2.45 21.34 -33.47
CA PHE A 382 1.39 22.07 -34.16
C PHE A 382 1.14 23.39 -33.43
N ASN A 383 0.75 24.42 -34.19
CA ASN A 383 0.17 25.63 -33.59
C ASN A 383 -1.35 25.46 -33.42
N TYR A 384 -1.96 26.28 -32.57
CA TYR A 384 -3.40 26.20 -32.28
C TYR A 384 -4.25 26.41 -33.55
N THR A 385 -3.89 27.39 -34.38
CA THR A 385 -4.63 27.72 -35.60
C THR A 385 -4.64 26.58 -36.64
N GLU A 386 -3.60 25.77 -36.68
CA GLU A 386 -3.50 24.60 -37.55
C GLU A 386 -4.47 23.51 -37.10
N LEU A 387 -4.54 23.24 -35.79
CA LEU A 387 -5.49 22.27 -35.23
C LEU A 387 -6.93 22.76 -35.25
N GLU A 388 -7.16 24.05 -35.06
CA GLU A 388 -8.48 24.66 -35.21
C GLU A 388 -9.00 24.49 -36.64
N LYS A 389 -8.16 24.76 -37.65
CA LYS A 389 -8.52 24.50 -39.06
C LYS A 389 -8.72 23.01 -39.34
N ALA A 390 -7.82 22.15 -38.87
CA ALA A 390 -7.90 20.71 -39.10
C ALA A 390 -9.17 20.08 -38.50
N THR A 391 -9.67 20.63 -37.39
CA THR A 391 -10.89 20.16 -36.70
C THR A 391 -12.15 20.94 -37.11
N SER A 392 -12.06 21.83 -38.10
CA SER A 392 -13.15 22.74 -38.50
C SER A 392 -13.76 23.47 -37.30
N GLY A 393 -12.92 24.03 -36.43
CA GLY A 393 -13.33 24.74 -35.22
C GLY A 393 -13.76 23.84 -34.05
N PHE A 394 -13.15 22.65 -33.92
CA PHE A 394 -13.45 21.68 -32.85
C PHE A 394 -14.93 21.27 -32.80
N THR A 395 -15.51 20.91 -33.94
CA THR A 395 -16.96 20.67 -34.08
C THR A 395 -17.39 19.21 -33.85
N GLU A 396 -16.69 18.22 -34.44
CA GLU A 396 -17.05 16.80 -34.33
C GLU A 396 -16.40 16.16 -33.09
N VAL A 397 -17.17 15.99 -32.01
CA VAL A 397 -16.71 15.35 -30.76
C VAL A 397 -16.73 13.82 -30.89
N LEU A 398 -15.59 13.19 -30.67
CA LEU A 398 -15.42 11.73 -30.62
C LEU A 398 -15.63 11.17 -29.20
N GLY A 399 -15.35 11.97 -28.18
CA GLY A 399 -15.54 11.57 -26.79
C GLY A 399 -15.28 12.71 -25.80
N THR A 400 -15.94 12.66 -24.65
CA THR A 400 -15.80 13.60 -23.54
C THR A 400 -15.55 12.82 -22.27
N GLY A 401 -14.53 13.23 -21.49
CA GLY A 401 -14.19 12.56 -20.24
C GLY A 401 -13.46 13.47 -19.27
N ALA A 402 -13.03 12.90 -18.14
CA ALA A 402 -12.26 13.64 -17.14
C ALA A 402 -11.00 14.26 -17.74
N SER A 403 -10.39 13.61 -18.72
CA SER A 403 -9.17 14.01 -19.41
C SER A 403 -9.35 15.13 -20.46
N GLY A 404 -10.58 15.61 -20.67
CA GLY A 404 -10.91 16.63 -21.67
C GLY A 404 -11.81 16.12 -22.79
N ILE A 405 -11.79 16.81 -23.94
CA ILE A 405 -12.65 16.54 -25.09
C ILE A 405 -11.78 16.13 -26.28
N VAL A 406 -12.18 15.06 -26.97
CA VAL A 406 -11.50 14.56 -28.17
C VAL A 406 -12.33 14.91 -29.39
N TYR A 407 -11.71 15.60 -30.34
CA TYR A 407 -12.33 16.04 -31.59
C TYR A 407 -11.74 15.27 -32.77
N LYS A 408 -12.54 15.03 -33.79
CA LYS A 408 -12.03 14.54 -35.07
C LYS A 408 -11.47 15.70 -35.87
N GLY A 409 -10.40 15.44 -36.61
CA GLY A 409 -9.87 16.39 -37.58
C GLY A 409 -9.27 15.69 -38.79
N GLN A 410 -8.89 16.51 -39.76
CA GLN A 410 -8.17 16.10 -40.95
C GLN A 410 -7.05 17.10 -41.20
N LEU A 411 -5.81 16.60 -41.25
CA LEU A 411 -4.65 17.43 -41.57
C LEU A 411 -4.68 17.83 -43.04
N GLN A 412 -4.20 19.05 -43.34
CA GLN A 412 -4.00 19.54 -44.71
C GLN A 412 -2.63 19.08 -45.27
N ASP A 413 -2.26 17.83 -44.98
CA ASP A 413 -1.10 17.19 -45.60
C ASP A 413 -1.49 16.51 -46.92
N ASP A 414 -0.50 16.06 -47.70
CA ASP A 414 -0.73 15.45 -49.02
C ASP A 414 -1.63 14.19 -48.97
N LEU A 415 -1.75 13.57 -47.79
CA LEU A 415 -2.54 12.35 -47.55
C LEU A 415 -3.91 12.63 -46.93
N CYS A 416 -4.23 13.88 -46.60
CA CYS A 416 -5.43 14.27 -45.87
C CYS A 416 -5.67 13.39 -44.63
N THR A 417 -4.63 13.24 -43.80
CA THR A 417 -4.58 12.31 -42.67
C THR A 417 -5.68 12.61 -41.64
N TYR A 418 -6.53 11.63 -41.36
CA TYR A 418 -7.52 11.72 -40.27
C TYR A 418 -6.84 11.61 -38.90
N ILE A 419 -7.19 12.52 -37.99
CA ILE A 419 -6.60 12.64 -36.66
C ILE A 419 -7.68 12.72 -35.58
N ALA A 420 -7.30 12.37 -34.35
CA ALA A 420 -8.07 12.63 -33.14
C ALA A 420 -7.31 13.65 -32.27
N VAL A 421 -7.91 14.81 -32.03
CA VAL A 421 -7.32 15.92 -31.27
C VAL A 421 -7.93 15.95 -29.88
N LYS A 422 -7.17 15.51 -28.87
CA LYS A 422 -7.54 15.61 -27.45
C LYS A 422 -7.18 17.00 -26.94
N LYS A 423 -8.17 17.84 -26.61
CA LYS A 423 -8.00 19.11 -25.91
C LYS A 423 -8.19 18.88 -24.41
N ILE A 424 -7.13 19.06 -23.63
CA ILE A 424 -7.17 18.85 -22.18
C ILE A 424 -7.82 20.08 -21.53
N ASP A 425 -8.94 19.87 -20.84
CA ASP A 425 -9.76 20.94 -20.23
C ASP A 425 -9.89 20.71 -18.72
N LYS A 426 -8.84 21.10 -17.98
CA LYS A 426 -8.72 21.00 -16.52
C LYS A 426 -8.15 22.28 -15.91
N LEU A 427 -8.09 22.33 -14.57
CA LEU A 427 -7.32 23.34 -13.85
C LEU A 427 -5.87 23.36 -14.35
N GLU A 428 -5.30 24.56 -14.54
CA GLU A 428 -4.02 24.79 -15.23
C GLU A 428 -2.87 23.85 -14.77
N HIS A 429 -2.75 23.62 -13.47
CA HIS A 429 -1.72 22.73 -12.90
C HIS A 429 -1.94 21.23 -13.19
N GLU A 430 -3.20 20.78 -13.27
CA GLU A 430 -3.53 19.40 -13.64
C GLU A 430 -3.36 19.16 -15.14
N THR A 431 -3.74 20.16 -15.95
CA THR A 431 -3.57 20.17 -17.41
C THR A 431 -2.11 19.99 -17.80
N GLU A 432 -1.20 20.78 -17.20
CA GLU A 432 0.23 20.70 -17.50
C GLU A 432 0.82 19.34 -17.13
N LYS A 433 0.40 18.78 -15.99
CA LYS A 433 0.87 17.49 -15.50
C LYS A 433 0.43 16.35 -16.43
N GLU A 434 -0.85 16.29 -16.79
CA GLU A 434 -1.37 15.24 -17.69
C GLU A 434 -0.74 15.35 -19.08
N PHE A 435 -0.67 16.56 -19.63
CA PHE A 435 -0.02 16.82 -20.91
C PHE A 435 1.44 16.33 -20.92
N THR A 436 2.22 16.70 -19.90
CA THR A 436 3.62 16.32 -19.78
C THR A 436 3.77 14.80 -19.66
N VAL A 437 2.91 14.14 -18.87
CA VAL A 437 2.93 12.68 -18.70
C VAL A 437 2.68 11.96 -20.02
N GLU A 438 1.65 12.36 -20.79
CA GLU A 438 1.36 11.74 -22.09
C GLU A 438 2.51 11.95 -23.09
N VAL A 439 3.00 13.18 -23.23
CA VAL A 439 4.12 13.47 -24.15
C VAL A 439 5.39 12.69 -23.76
N GLN A 440 5.68 12.51 -22.48
CA GLN A 440 6.85 11.77 -22.01
C GLN A 440 6.70 10.24 -22.08
N THR A 441 5.47 9.73 -22.03
CA THR A 441 5.17 8.29 -22.08
C THR A 441 4.90 7.86 -23.51
N ILE A 442 3.67 8.01 -24.00
CA ILE A 442 3.25 7.53 -25.32
C ILE A 442 4.05 8.19 -26.45
N GLY A 443 4.51 9.42 -26.25
CA GLY A 443 5.36 10.15 -27.21
C GLY A 443 6.74 9.53 -27.47
N ARG A 444 7.20 8.59 -26.64
CA ARG A 444 8.47 7.86 -26.79
C ARG A 444 8.29 6.38 -27.13
N THR A 445 7.05 5.95 -27.35
CA THR A 445 6.72 4.56 -27.62
C THR A 445 6.28 4.38 -29.06
N HIS A 446 6.56 3.20 -29.63
CA HIS A 446 6.09 2.84 -30.96
C HIS A 446 5.78 1.35 -31.02
N HIS A 447 4.50 0.99 -30.93
CA HIS A 447 4.07 -0.40 -30.94
C HIS A 447 2.69 -0.53 -31.60
N LYS A 448 2.47 -1.61 -32.35
CA LYS A 448 1.25 -1.82 -33.16
C LYS A 448 -0.04 -1.90 -32.32
N ASN A 449 0.07 -2.24 -31.04
CA ASN A 449 -1.05 -2.33 -30.10
C ASN A 449 -1.14 -1.13 -29.14
N LEU A 450 -0.51 0.00 -29.49
CA LEU A 450 -0.64 1.28 -28.78
C LEU A 450 -1.09 2.36 -29.77
N VAL A 451 -1.98 3.25 -29.35
CA VAL A 451 -2.43 4.37 -30.20
C VAL A 451 -1.28 5.36 -30.36
N ARG A 452 -0.94 5.67 -31.61
CA ARG A 452 0.19 6.54 -31.93
C ARG A 452 -0.13 8.00 -31.66
N LEU A 453 0.70 8.65 -30.85
CA LEU A 453 0.77 10.11 -30.77
C LEU A 453 1.54 10.63 -32.00
N LEU A 454 0.90 11.51 -32.77
CA LEU A 454 1.44 12.12 -33.98
C LEU A 454 2.10 13.48 -33.68
N GLY A 455 1.60 14.18 -32.65
CA GLY A 455 2.14 15.47 -32.25
C GLY A 455 1.34 16.12 -31.14
N PHE A 456 1.66 17.39 -30.88
CA PHE A 456 1.06 18.16 -29.80
C PHE A 456 1.00 19.65 -30.14
N CYS A 457 0.12 20.38 -29.47
CA CYS A 457 0.12 21.84 -29.40
C CYS A 457 0.35 22.27 -27.95
N ASN A 458 1.35 23.13 -27.76
CA ASN A 458 1.77 23.69 -26.48
C ASN A 458 1.89 25.22 -26.61
N GLU A 459 0.79 25.89 -26.94
CA GLU A 459 0.76 27.33 -27.24
C GLU A 459 0.01 28.07 -26.13
N GLY A 460 0.72 28.90 -25.36
CA GLY A 460 0.13 29.63 -24.23
C GLY A 460 -0.50 28.67 -23.20
N LYS A 461 -1.83 28.73 -23.04
CA LYS A 461 -2.61 27.85 -22.14
C LYS A 461 -3.17 26.61 -22.85
N GLU A 462 -3.02 26.53 -24.17
CA GLU A 462 -3.56 25.44 -24.96
C GLU A 462 -2.66 24.21 -24.85
N ARG A 463 -3.24 23.07 -24.46
CA ARG A 463 -2.60 21.77 -24.36
C ARG A 463 -3.42 20.75 -25.14
N LEU A 464 -2.98 20.48 -26.38
CA LEU A 464 -3.66 19.54 -27.26
C LEU A 464 -2.72 18.42 -27.68
N LEU A 465 -3.26 17.21 -27.78
CA LEU A 465 -2.54 16.01 -28.22
C LEU A 465 -3.20 15.47 -29.47
N VAL A 466 -2.39 15.14 -30.47
CA VAL A 466 -2.85 14.71 -31.79
C VAL A 466 -2.53 13.24 -31.97
N TYR A 467 -3.56 12.41 -32.05
CA TYR A 467 -3.47 10.96 -32.21
C TYR A 467 -3.90 10.52 -33.61
N GLU A 468 -3.47 9.32 -34.02
CA GLU A 468 -4.09 8.64 -35.16
C GLU A 468 -5.59 8.42 -34.91
N PHE A 469 -6.40 8.59 -35.95
CA PHE A 469 -7.84 8.36 -35.84
C PHE A 469 -8.18 6.87 -35.86
N MET A 470 -8.91 6.41 -34.84
CA MET A 470 -9.31 5.02 -34.67
C MET A 470 -10.75 4.81 -35.15
N THR A 471 -10.90 4.32 -36.38
CA THR A 471 -12.17 4.32 -37.13
C THR A 471 -13.32 3.55 -36.46
N ASN A 472 -13.00 2.46 -35.73
CA ASN A 472 -14.02 1.63 -35.07
C ASN A 472 -14.29 2.08 -33.61
N GLY A 473 -13.60 3.12 -33.14
CA GLY A 473 -13.81 3.69 -31.80
C GLY A 473 -13.41 2.73 -30.67
N SER A 474 -14.05 2.89 -29.52
CA SER A 474 -13.69 2.18 -28.28
C SER A 474 -14.38 0.82 -28.13
N LEU A 475 -13.66 -0.13 -27.53
CA LEU A 475 -14.09 -1.51 -27.31
C LEU A 475 -15.36 -1.62 -26.46
N ASN A 476 -15.58 -0.69 -25.51
CA ASN A 476 -16.78 -0.66 -24.67
C ASN A 476 -18.09 -0.65 -25.49
N ARG A 477 -18.10 -0.03 -26.68
CA ARG A 477 -19.26 0.02 -27.57
C ARG A 477 -19.68 -1.38 -28.02
N PHE A 478 -18.72 -2.28 -28.20
CA PHE A 478 -18.99 -3.64 -28.66
C PHE A 478 -19.30 -4.60 -27.51
N LEU A 479 -18.76 -4.34 -26.32
CA LEU A 479 -19.02 -5.17 -25.14
C LEU A 479 -20.34 -4.84 -24.47
N PHE A 480 -20.75 -3.58 -24.49
CA PHE A 480 -21.94 -3.10 -23.80
C PHE A 480 -23.02 -2.56 -24.73
N GLY A 481 -22.74 -2.32 -26.01
CA GLY A 481 -23.74 -1.89 -27.00
C GLY A 481 -24.52 -3.06 -27.62
N ASP A 482 -25.16 -2.84 -28.77
CA ASP A 482 -26.01 -3.86 -29.41
C ASP A 482 -25.22 -4.81 -30.33
N ILE A 483 -24.06 -4.36 -30.83
CA ILE A 483 -23.22 -5.14 -31.74
C ILE A 483 -22.24 -5.97 -30.90
N ARG A 484 -22.39 -7.30 -30.91
CA ARG A 484 -21.51 -8.23 -30.20
C ARG A 484 -20.44 -8.78 -31.14
N LEU A 485 -19.18 -8.70 -30.72
CA LEU A 485 -18.08 -9.33 -31.46
C LEU A 485 -18.10 -10.85 -31.25
N GLU A 486 -17.71 -11.58 -32.30
CA GLU A 486 -17.46 -13.01 -32.27
C GLU A 486 -16.36 -13.39 -31.27
N TRP A 487 -16.46 -14.58 -30.72
CA TRP A 487 -15.52 -15.07 -29.69
C TRP A 487 -14.06 -15.00 -30.14
N ASN A 488 -13.77 -15.49 -31.35
CA ASN A 488 -12.40 -15.52 -31.90
C ASN A 488 -11.81 -14.12 -31.99
N LEU A 489 -12.62 -13.14 -32.38
CA LEU A 489 -12.19 -11.76 -32.43
C LEU A 489 -11.93 -11.21 -31.02
N ARG A 490 -12.79 -11.49 -30.03
CA ARG A 490 -12.53 -11.08 -28.64
C ARG A 490 -11.23 -11.65 -28.07
N ALA A 491 -10.97 -12.93 -28.34
CA ALA A 491 -9.73 -13.58 -27.92
C ALA A 491 -8.50 -12.93 -28.59
N GLN A 492 -8.61 -12.59 -29.88
CA GLN A 492 -7.56 -11.83 -30.58
C GLN A 492 -7.33 -10.45 -29.96
N LEU A 493 -8.40 -9.69 -29.70
CA LEU A 493 -8.30 -8.37 -29.06
C LEU A 493 -7.65 -8.47 -27.67
N ALA A 494 -7.96 -9.52 -26.90
CA ALA A 494 -7.35 -9.77 -25.59
C ALA A 494 -5.84 -9.96 -25.71
N LEU A 495 -5.41 -10.79 -26.68
CA LEU A 495 -4.00 -11.05 -26.94
C LEU A 495 -3.27 -9.77 -27.41
N GLU A 496 -3.92 -8.94 -28.21
CA GLU A 496 -3.39 -7.68 -28.68
C GLU A 496 -3.21 -6.66 -27.55
N VAL A 497 -4.19 -6.54 -26.64
CA VAL A 497 -4.05 -5.73 -25.42
C VAL A 497 -2.91 -6.27 -24.54
N ALA A 498 -2.84 -7.59 -24.34
CA ALA A 498 -1.76 -8.20 -23.56
C ALA A 498 -0.36 -7.92 -24.15
N ARG A 499 -0.22 -7.95 -25.48
CA ARG A 499 1.03 -7.58 -26.16
C ARG A 499 1.38 -6.10 -25.95
N GLY A 500 0.39 -5.22 -26.03
CA GLY A 500 0.58 -3.80 -25.71
C GLY A 500 1.07 -3.59 -24.29
N LEU A 501 0.47 -4.28 -23.31
CA LEU A 501 0.89 -4.23 -21.91
C LEU A 501 2.30 -4.79 -21.69
N LEU A 502 2.62 -5.95 -22.28
CA LEU A 502 3.96 -6.53 -22.22
C LEU A 502 5.02 -5.54 -22.71
N TYR A 503 4.76 -4.89 -23.84
CA TYR A 503 5.68 -3.88 -24.39
C TYR A 503 5.92 -2.73 -23.42
N LEU A 504 4.85 -2.22 -22.78
CA LEU A 504 4.95 -1.14 -21.78
C LEU A 504 5.69 -1.59 -20.52
N HIS A 505 5.46 -2.82 -20.07
CA HIS A 505 5.98 -3.33 -18.80
C HIS A 505 7.43 -3.80 -18.88
N GLU A 506 7.82 -4.47 -19.97
CA GLU A 506 9.10 -5.20 -20.04
C GLU A 506 9.99 -4.77 -21.20
N GLU A 507 9.42 -4.31 -22.32
CA GLU A 507 10.19 -4.07 -23.55
C GLU A 507 10.61 -2.60 -23.72
N CYS A 508 9.96 -1.66 -23.02
CA CYS A 508 10.35 -0.26 -22.98
C CYS A 508 11.61 -0.04 -22.13
N SER A 509 12.49 0.88 -22.56
CA SER A 509 13.72 1.24 -21.81
C SER A 509 13.44 1.81 -20.41
N THR A 510 12.26 2.41 -20.24
CA THR A 510 11.69 2.79 -18.95
C THR A 510 10.38 2.06 -18.82
N GLN A 511 10.19 1.30 -17.74
CA GLN A 511 8.94 0.56 -17.52
C GLN A 511 7.77 1.55 -17.37
N ILE A 512 6.71 1.35 -18.14
CA ILE A 512 5.51 2.19 -18.17
C ILE A 512 4.35 1.40 -17.60
N ILE A 513 3.67 1.93 -16.58
CA ILE A 513 2.41 1.38 -16.07
C ILE A 513 1.28 2.31 -16.50
N HIS A 514 0.27 1.79 -17.19
CA HIS A 514 -0.79 2.61 -17.79
C HIS A 514 -1.72 3.24 -16.76
N CYS A 515 -2.03 2.51 -15.68
CA CYS A 515 -2.85 2.92 -14.53
C CYS A 515 -4.36 3.10 -14.80
N ASP A 516 -4.82 3.10 -16.06
CA ASP A 516 -6.26 3.24 -16.40
C ASP A 516 -6.72 2.31 -17.52
N ILE A 517 -6.39 1.03 -17.40
CA ILE A 517 -6.77 0.00 -18.38
C ILE A 517 -8.24 -0.38 -18.20
N LYS A 518 -9.06 -0.04 -19.20
CA LYS A 518 -10.52 -0.24 -19.24
C LYS A 518 -11.03 -0.30 -20.68
N PRO A 519 -12.21 -0.89 -20.95
CA PRO A 519 -12.73 -1.03 -22.32
C PRO A 519 -12.91 0.29 -23.10
N GLN A 520 -13.05 1.41 -22.40
CA GLN A 520 -13.14 2.75 -23.01
C GLN A 520 -11.79 3.23 -23.56
N ASN A 521 -10.68 2.74 -23.01
CA ASN A 521 -9.30 3.10 -23.37
C ASN A 521 -8.65 2.07 -24.31
N ILE A 522 -9.43 1.11 -24.82
CA ILE A 522 -9.00 0.21 -25.89
C ILE A 522 -9.71 0.64 -27.16
N LEU A 523 -8.97 1.18 -28.12
CA LEU A 523 -9.50 1.65 -29.40
C LEU A 523 -9.23 0.63 -30.51
N LEU A 524 -10.11 0.60 -31.52
CA LEU A 524 -10.06 -0.33 -32.64
C LEU A 524 -9.84 0.43 -33.96
N ASP A 525 -8.84 0.02 -34.72
CA ASP A 525 -8.59 0.57 -36.06
C ASP A 525 -9.53 -0.06 -37.10
N GLY A 526 -9.36 0.30 -38.38
CA GLY A 526 -10.21 -0.19 -39.47
C GLY A 526 -10.15 -1.70 -39.70
N ASN A 527 -9.08 -2.36 -39.24
CA ASN A 527 -8.88 -3.80 -39.35
C ASN A 527 -9.25 -4.54 -38.05
N PHE A 528 -9.92 -3.86 -37.11
CA PHE A 528 -10.22 -4.39 -35.77
C PHE A 528 -8.96 -4.79 -34.98
N THR A 529 -7.85 -4.07 -35.14
CA THR A 529 -6.68 -4.21 -34.26
C THR A 529 -6.90 -3.41 -32.98
N ALA A 530 -6.72 -4.05 -31.82
CA ALA A 530 -6.77 -3.37 -30.53
C ALA A 530 -5.51 -2.54 -30.27
N LYS A 531 -5.73 -1.29 -29.87
CA LYS A 531 -4.68 -0.37 -29.43
C LYS A 531 -5.04 0.29 -28.11
N ILE A 532 -4.11 0.29 -27.16
CA ILE A 532 -4.26 0.96 -25.87
C ILE A 532 -4.11 2.48 -26.05
N SER A 533 -5.00 3.26 -25.44
CA SER A 533 -5.03 4.73 -25.48
C SER A 533 -5.16 5.36 -24.08
N ASP A 534 -5.06 6.69 -24.01
CA ASP A 534 -5.25 7.50 -22.79
C ASP A 534 -4.21 7.28 -21.68
N PHE A 535 -2.97 7.72 -21.95
CA PHE A 535 -1.82 7.59 -21.06
C PHE A 535 -1.74 8.70 -19.99
N GLY A 536 -2.79 9.49 -19.78
CA GLY A 536 -2.79 10.65 -18.87
C GLY A 536 -2.48 10.33 -17.41
N LEU A 537 -2.69 9.07 -17.01
CA LEU A 537 -2.40 8.56 -15.68
C LEU A 537 -1.16 7.67 -15.62
N ALA A 538 -0.46 7.48 -16.74
CA ALA A 538 0.64 6.55 -16.85
C ALA A 538 1.83 6.96 -15.96
N LYS A 539 2.63 5.97 -15.55
CA LYS A 539 3.79 6.17 -14.69
C LYS A 539 5.03 5.58 -15.32
N LEU A 540 6.09 6.38 -15.32
CA LEU A 540 7.45 5.98 -15.69
C LEU A 540 8.18 5.50 -14.43
N LEU A 541 8.51 4.22 -14.38
CA LEU A 541 9.32 3.63 -13.32
C LEU A 541 10.77 3.48 -13.79
N ARG A 542 11.72 3.89 -12.94
CA ARG A 542 13.15 3.61 -13.20
C ARG A 542 13.39 2.10 -13.12
N THR A 543 14.33 1.57 -13.89
CA THR A 543 14.69 0.14 -13.92
C THR A 543 14.97 -0.48 -12.55
N ASN A 544 15.45 0.31 -11.58
CA ASN A 544 15.74 -0.15 -10.22
C ASN A 544 14.63 0.20 -9.20
N GLN A 545 13.54 0.82 -9.65
CA GLN A 545 12.45 1.26 -8.79
C GLN A 545 11.41 0.15 -8.65
N THR A 546 11.56 -0.67 -7.62
CA THR A 546 10.63 -1.78 -7.31
C THR A 546 9.33 -1.30 -6.67
N GLN A 547 9.30 -0.07 -6.16
CA GLN A 547 8.25 0.48 -5.32
C GLN A 547 7.85 1.88 -5.77
N THR A 548 6.55 2.15 -5.80
CA THR A 548 6.02 3.48 -6.13
C THR A 548 4.97 3.91 -5.11
N ASN A 549 5.11 5.14 -4.59
CA ASN A 549 4.10 5.80 -3.77
C ASN A 549 3.16 6.55 -4.70
N THR A 550 1.93 6.09 -4.81
CA THR A 550 0.96 6.66 -5.75
C THR A 550 -0.31 7.04 -5.00
N GLY A 551 -0.83 8.24 -5.28
CA GLY A 551 -2.24 8.52 -5.01
C GLY A 551 -3.12 7.56 -5.82
N ILE A 552 -4.35 7.34 -5.35
CA ILE A 552 -5.33 6.52 -6.07
C ILE A 552 -5.60 7.18 -7.43
N GLY A 553 -5.33 6.45 -8.51
CA GLY A 553 -5.58 6.85 -9.88
C GLY A 553 -6.19 5.68 -10.65
N GLY A 554 -7.10 5.99 -11.58
CA GLY A 554 -7.79 5.01 -12.43
C GLY A 554 -9.31 5.07 -12.28
N THR A 555 -10.00 4.35 -13.17
CA THR A 555 -11.46 4.37 -13.25
C THR A 555 -12.11 3.40 -12.26
N ARG A 556 -13.04 3.92 -11.44
CA ARG A 556 -13.81 3.12 -10.49
C ARG A 556 -14.42 1.89 -11.17
N GLY A 557 -14.13 0.71 -10.62
CA GLY A 557 -14.54 -0.59 -11.18
C GLY A 557 -13.42 -1.38 -11.87
N TYR A 558 -12.35 -0.70 -12.30
CA TYR A 558 -11.15 -1.31 -12.91
C TYR A 558 -9.88 -1.14 -12.06
N VAL A 559 -9.96 -0.37 -10.98
CA VAL A 559 -8.86 -0.18 -10.03
C VAL A 559 -8.73 -1.40 -9.12
N ALA A 560 -7.52 -1.92 -9.00
CA ALA A 560 -7.21 -3.02 -8.10
C ALA A 560 -7.48 -2.64 -6.62
N PRO A 561 -8.10 -3.51 -5.81
CA PRO A 561 -8.50 -3.20 -4.44
C PRO A 561 -7.33 -2.76 -3.53
N GLU A 562 -6.12 -3.27 -3.78
CA GLU A 562 -4.91 -2.84 -3.08
C GLU A 562 -4.55 -1.37 -3.30
N TRP A 563 -4.96 -0.76 -4.42
CA TRP A 563 -4.67 0.66 -4.68
C TRP A 563 -5.38 1.57 -3.70
N PHE A 564 -6.59 1.19 -3.27
CA PHE A 564 -7.34 1.92 -2.25
C PHE A 564 -6.66 1.90 -0.87
N LYS A 565 -5.67 1.02 -0.64
CA LYS A 565 -4.99 0.88 0.65
C LYS A 565 -3.93 1.97 0.90
N SER A 566 -3.66 2.88 -0.05
CA SER A 566 -2.64 3.95 0.06
C SER A 566 -1.27 3.44 0.58
N THR A 567 -0.93 2.20 0.25
CA THR A 567 0.34 1.56 0.57
C THR A 567 1.30 1.65 -0.62
N VAL A 568 2.60 1.51 -0.36
CA VAL A 568 3.59 1.34 -1.42
C VAL A 568 3.24 0.10 -2.25
N ILE A 569 3.00 0.24 -3.55
CA ILE A 569 2.68 -0.87 -4.44
C ILE A 569 3.92 -1.20 -5.27
N THR A 570 4.22 -2.50 -5.40
CA THR A 570 5.32 -2.96 -6.24
C THR A 570 4.95 -2.89 -7.71
N ALA A 571 5.94 -2.58 -8.56
CA ALA A 571 5.75 -2.52 -10.01
C ALA A 571 5.14 -3.83 -10.57
N VAL A 572 5.70 -4.97 -10.15
CA VAL A 572 5.23 -6.32 -10.50
C VAL A 572 3.73 -6.48 -10.20
N ARG A 573 3.28 -6.00 -9.05
CA ARG A 573 1.87 -6.16 -8.64
C ARG A 573 0.93 -5.32 -9.49
N LEU A 574 1.32 -4.10 -9.83
CA LEU A 574 0.56 -3.25 -10.76
C LEU A 574 0.48 -3.87 -12.16
N CYS A 575 1.58 -4.42 -12.67
CA CYS A 575 1.61 -5.14 -13.94
C CYS A 575 0.67 -6.35 -13.94
N VAL A 576 0.74 -7.17 -12.87
CA VAL A 576 -0.17 -8.33 -12.70
C VAL A 576 -1.62 -7.86 -12.67
N CYS A 577 -1.95 -6.77 -11.98
CA CYS A 577 -3.31 -6.23 -11.98
C CYS A 577 -3.76 -5.88 -13.41
N GLU A 578 -2.99 -5.09 -14.16
CA GLU A 578 -3.33 -4.74 -15.56
C GLU A 578 -3.52 -5.99 -16.44
N CYS A 579 -2.69 -7.02 -16.24
CA CYS A 579 -2.79 -8.30 -16.96
C CYS A 579 -4.01 -9.14 -16.57
N VAL A 580 -4.37 -9.21 -15.28
CA VAL A 580 -5.56 -9.95 -14.80
C VAL A 580 -6.84 -9.38 -15.41
N TRP A 581 -6.88 -8.07 -15.63
CA TRP A 581 -8.03 -7.41 -16.22
C TRP A 581 -8.19 -7.64 -17.72
N VAL A 582 -7.16 -8.09 -18.46
CA VAL A 582 -7.24 -8.25 -19.92
C VAL A 582 -8.41 -9.15 -20.32
N GLY A 583 -8.58 -10.28 -19.63
CA GLY A 583 -9.70 -11.20 -19.90
C GLY A 583 -11.07 -10.59 -19.56
N THR A 584 -11.17 -9.82 -18.48
CA THR A 584 -12.40 -9.13 -18.10
C THR A 584 -12.73 -7.98 -19.06
N ILE A 585 -11.71 -7.28 -19.56
CA ILE A 585 -11.85 -6.11 -20.43
C ILE A 585 -12.36 -6.48 -21.80
N VAL A 586 -12.12 -7.70 -22.29
CA VAL A 586 -12.72 -8.21 -23.53
C VAL A 586 -13.96 -9.09 -23.29
N GLY A 587 -14.40 -9.22 -22.04
CA GLY A 587 -15.58 -10.00 -21.67
C GLY A 587 -15.42 -11.51 -21.86
N LEU A 588 -14.24 -12.07 -21.58
CA LEU A 588 -14.08 -13.53 -21.47
C LEU A 588 -14.77 -14.01 -20.19
N PRO A 589 -15.66 -15.02 -20.24
CA PRO A 589 -16.21 -15.63 -19.04
C PRO A 589 -15.07 -16.26 -18.23
N ALA A 590 -15.07 -16.04 -16.92
CA ALA A 590 -14.26 -16.82 -16.00
C ALA A 590 -14.78 -18.26 -16.02
N HIS A 591 -13.96 -19.20 -16.48
CA HIS A 591 -14.25 -20.62 -16.37
C HIS A 591 -13.89 -21.15 -14.99
#